data_AF-A0A7M4A8L1-F1
#
_entry.id   AF-A0A7M4A8L1-F1
#
_cell.length_a   1.000
_cell.length_b   1.000
_cell.length_c   1.000
_cell.angle_alpha   90.00
_cell.angle_beta   90.00
_cell.angle_gamma   90.00
#
_symmetry.space_group_name_H-M   'P 1'
#
loop_
_entity.id
_entity.type
_entity.pdbx_description
1 polymer ?
#
loop_
_entity_poly.entity_id
_entity_poly.type
_entity_poly.pdbx_seq_one_letter_code
_entity_poly.pdbx_strand_id
1 'polypeptide(L)'
;ETINRWFDEGHHICFFTARTENHRIVTETWLNEKGFNYHSLLMGKPRGGNYHWIDNHVVRATRYTSKFTDLVKRNVEIEVFD
;
A
#
# COMPACT_ATOMS: atom_id res chain seq x y z
N GLU A 1 14.05 -0.82 -2.18
CA GLU A 1 14.58 -1.83 -1.24
C GLU A 1 13.51 -2.43 -0.33
N THR A 2 12.90 -1.70 0.61
CA THR A 2 11.92 -2.27 1.58
C THR A 2 10.77 -3.05 0.95
N ILE A 3 10.16 -2.50 -0.12
CA ILE A 3 9.03 -3.15 -0.81
C ILE A 3 9.45 -4.47 -1.43
N ASN A 4 10.58 -4.49 -2.13
CA ASN A 4 11.08 -5.72 -2.76
C ASN A 4 11.48 -6.76 -1.71
N ARG A 5 12.07 -6.34 -0.58
CA ARG A 5 12.34 -7.25 0.54
C ARG A 5 11.05 -7.89 1.06
N TRP A 6 9.98 -7.13 1.27
CA TRP A 6 8.69 -7.70 1.68
C TRP A 6 8.11 -8.64 0.63
N PHE A 7 8.25 -8.30 -0.66
CA PHE A 7 7.86 -9.18 -1.75
C PHE A 7 8.61 -10.52 -1.67
N ASP A 8 9.93 -10.49 -1.49
CA ASP A 8 10.79 -11.67 -1.36
C ASP A 8 10.49 -12.49 -0.08
N GLU A 9 10.03 -11.82 0.98
CA GLU A 9 9.53 -12.44 2.23
C GLU A 9 8.13 -13.05 2.07
N GLY A 10 7.52 -12.97 0.89
CA GLY A 10 6.20 -13.55 0.58
C GLY A 10 5.02 -12.66 0.93
N HIS A 11 5.24 -11.38 1.22
CA HIS A 11 4.14 -10.44 1.46
C HIS A 11 3.44 -10.09 0.14
N HIS A 12 2.12 -10.02 0.17
CA HIS A 12 1.35 -9.56 -0.98
C HIS A 12 1.38 -8.03 -1.09
N ILE A 13 2.00 -7.51 -2.15
CA ILE A 13 2.20 -6.07 -2.36
C ILE A 13 1.17 -5.54 -3.37
N CYS A 14 0.31 -4.62 -2.91
CA CYS A 14 -0.64 -3.88 -3.74
C CYS A 14 -0.35 -2.37 -3.68
N PHE A 15 -0.16 -1.72 -4.83
CA PHE A 15 -0.13 -0.25 -4.91
C PHE A 15 -1.55 0.30 -5.05
N PHE A 16 -1.90 1.29 -4.24
CA PHE A 16 -3.20 1.96 -4.30
C PHE A 16 -3.04 3.46 -4.55
N THR A 17 -3.50 3.95 -5.70
CA THR A 17 -3.20 5.31 -6.20
C THR A 17 -4.45 6.09 -6.60
N ALA A 18 -4.41 7.42 -6.42
CA ALA A 18 -5.49 8.33 -6.85
C ALA A 18 -5.41 8.70 -8.33
N ARG A 19 -4.48 8.10 -9.07
CA ARG A 19 -4.44 8.15 -10.52
C ARG A 19 -5.64 7.37 -11.08
N THR A 20 -6.21 7.85 -12.17
CA THR A 20 -7.29 7.16 -12.89
C THR A 20 -6.73 6.10 -13.83
N GLU A 21 -7.59 5.21 -14.33
CA GLU A 21 -7.21 4.17 -15.31
C GLU A 21 -6.47 4.70 -16.54
N ASN A 22 -6.79 5.92 -17.00
CA ASN A 22 -6.07 6.58 -18.09
C ASN A 22 -4.56 6.72 -17.86
N HIS A 23 -4.11 6.68 -16.59
CA HIS A 23 -2.71 6.78 -16.20
C HIS A 23 -2.08 5.42 -15.85
N ARG A 24 -2.77 4.30 -16.06
CA ARG A 24 -2.26 2.97 -15.70
C ARG A 24 -0.93 2.67 -16.37
N ILE A 25 -0.87 2.78 -17.70
CA ILE A 25 0.33 2.45 -18.48
C ILE A 25 1.54 3.22 -17.97
N VAL A 26 1.44 4.55 -17.86
CA VAL A 26 2.57 5.37 -17.37
C VAL A 26 2.96 5.05 -15.92
N THR A 27 2.01 4.59 -15.10
CA THR A 27 2.28 4.18 -13.72
C THR A 27 3.03 2.85 -13.67
N GLU A 28 2.56 1.86 -14.44
CA GLU A 28 3.19 0.54 -14.54
C GLU A 28 4.59 0.64 -15.14
N THR A 29 4.76 1.42 -16.22
CA THR A 29 6.07 1.70 -16.82
C THR A 29 7.03 2.28 -15.78
N TRP A 30 6.61 3.31 -15.06
CA TRP A 30 7.45 3.93 -14.03
C TRP A 30 7.79 2.96 -12.89
N LEU A 31 6.83 2.15 -12.42
CA LEU A 31 7.07 1.16 -11.36
C LEU A 31 8.09 0.10 -11.82
N ASN A 32 7.98 -0.35 -13.06
CA ASN A 32 8.90 -1.32 -13.66
C ASN A 32 10.29 -0.73 -13.85
N GLU A 33 10.40 0.50 -14.36
CA GLU A 33 11.68 1.21 -14.52
C GLU A 33 12.39 1.45 -13.18
N LYS A 34 11.63 1.63 -12.09
CA LYS A 34 12.17 1.73 -10.73
C LYS A 34 12.47 0.37 -10.09
N GLY A 35 12.13 -0.73 -10.76
CA GLY A 35 12.41 -2.09 -10.30
C GLY A 35 11.57 -2.51 -9.09
N PHE A 36 10.33 -2.03 -8.96
CA PHE A 36 9.45 -2.48 -7.89
C PHE A 36 8.82 -3.83 -8.24
N ASN A 37 8.92 -4.79 -7.31
CA ASN A 37 8.17 -6.05 -7.36
C ASN A 37 6.83 -5.86 -6.65
N TYR A 38 5.72 -6.12 -7.35
CA TYR A 38 4.37 -5.99 -6.81
C TYR A 38 3.40 -6.96 -7.49
N HIS A 39 2.26 -7.22 -6.85
CA HIS A 39 1.27 -8.18 -7.32
C HIS A 39 0.06 -7.48 -7.97
N SER A 40 -0.32 -6.31 -7.47
CA SER A 40 -1.50 -5.59 -7.98
C SER A 40 -1.36 -4.07 -7.89
N LEU A 41 -2.06 -3.38 -8.80
CA LEU A 41 -2.17 -1.92 -8.86
C LEU A 41 -3.64 -1.53 -8.96
N LEU A 42 -4.18 -0.95 -7.88
CA LEU A 42 -5.53 -0.40 -7.81
C LEU A 42 -5.51 1.11 -8.09
N MET A 43 -6.25 1.49 -9.13
CA MET A 43 -6.42 2.87 -9.58
C MET A 43 -7.69 3.47 -8.96
N GLY A 44 -7.83 4.79 -9.03
CA GLY A 44 -9.05 5.48 -8.64
C GLY A 44 -9.25 5.65 -7.13
N LYS A 45 -8.18 5.63 -6.33
CA LYS A 45 -8.26 5.98 -4.92
C LYS A 45 -8.96 7.34 -4.73
N PRO A 46 -9.99 7.43 -3.86
CA PRO A 46 -10.62 8.70 -3.54
C PRO A 46 -9.61 9.74 -3.05
N ARG A 47 -9.66 10.95 -3.60
CA ARG A 47 -8.81 12.07 -3.17
C ARG A 47 -9.40 12.69 -1.90
N GLY A 48 -9.06 12.12 -0.74
CA GLY A 48 -9.59 12.52 0.56
C GLY A 48 -10.83 11.71 0.99
N GLY A 49 -11.18 11.80 2.27
CA GLY A 49 -12.26 11.04 2.91
C GLY A 49 -11.80 9.79 3.68
N ASN A 50 -12.66 9.29 4.56
CA ASN A 50 -12.50 8.03 5.28
C ASN A 50 -12.91 6.89 4.34
N TYR A 51 -11.95 6.08 3.89
CA TYR A 51 -12.23 4.84 3.16
C TYR A 51 -11.76 3.66 4.00
N HIS A 52 -12.54 2.59 3.98
CA HIS A 52 -12.28 1.37 4.74
C HIS A 52 -11.91 0.24 3.79
N TRP A 53 -10.88 -0.52 4.15
CA TRP A 53 -10.58 -1.79 3.52
C TRP A 53 -11.18 -2.87 4.41
N ILE A 54 -12.14 -3.62 3.87
CA ILE A 54 -12.82 -4.70 4.58
C ILE A 54 -12.19 -6.01 4.13
N ASP A 55 -11.62 -6.73 5.08
CA ASP A 55 -10.99 -8.04 4.89
C ASP A 55 -11.45 -8.94 6.05
N ASN A 56 -11.65 -10.23 5.80
CA ASN A 56 -12.00 -11.21 6.83
C ASN A 56 -10.78 -11.70 7.62
N HIS A 57 -9.58 -11.29 7.23
CA HIS A 57 -8.33 -11.60 7.91
C HIS A 57 -7.78 -10.39 8.67
N VAL A 58 -7.04 -10.63 9.76
CA VAL A 58 -6.36 -9.56 10.51
C VAL A 58 -5.32 -8.89 9.61
N VAL A 59 -5.48 -7.59 9.37
CA VAL A 59 -4.53 -6.76 8.63
C VAL A 59 -3.62 -6.03 9.62
N ARG A 60 -2.30 -6.09 9.43
CA ARG A 60 -1.37 -5.23 10.16
C ARG A 60 -1.34 -3.85 9.52
N ALA A 61 -1.95 -2.86 10.17
CA ALA A 61 -1.84 -1.47 9.74
C ALA A 61 -0.42 -0.93 9.98
N THR A 62 0.28 -0.61 8.89
CA THR A 62 1.57 0.10 8.96
C THR A 62 1.39 1.49 8.37
N ARG A 63 1.82 2.52 9.09
CA ARG A 63 1.71 3.92 8.64
C ARG A 63 3.05 4.43 8.13
N TYR A 64 3.10 4.89 6.89
CA TYR A 64 4.22 5.64 6.32
C TYR A 64 4.03 7.14 6.54
N THR A 65 5.08 7.86 6.91
CA THR A 65 5.05 9.33 7.09
C THR A 65 5.86 10.07 6.03
N SER A 66 7.11 9.68 5.79
CA SER A 66 7.99 10.33 4.80
C SER A 66 9.33 9.61 4.54
N LYS A 67 9.70 8.65 5.38
CA LYS A 67 10.93 7.86 5.23
C LYS A 67 10.68 6.41 5.63
N PHE A 68 11.31 5.48 4.93
CA PHE A 68 11.36 4.07 5.35
C PHE A 68 12.41 3.95 6.45
N THR A 69 11.96 3.67 7.68
CA THR A 69 12.80 3.30 8.82
C THR A 69 12.39 1.93 9.33
N ASP A 70 13.10 1.42 10.33
CA ASP A 70 12.63 0.27 11.09
C ASP A 70 11.23 0.51 11.67
N LEU A 71 10.44 -0.56 11.72
CA LEU A 71 9.10 -0.52 12.29
C LEU A 71 9.19 -0.37 13.82
N VAL A 72 8.46 0.61 14.36
CA VAL A 72 8.37 0.85 15.80
C VAL A 72 6.95 0.51 16.26
N LYS A 73 6.83 -0.30 17.31
CA LYS A 73 5.54 -0.59 17.94
C LYS A 73 5.05 0.63 18.73
N ARG A 74 3.78 1.00 18.55
CA ARG A 74 3.11 2.05 19.32
C ARG A 74 1.70 1.59 19.65
N ASN A 75 1.25 1.85 20.87
CA ASN A 75 -0.15 1.69 21.24
C ASN A 75 -0.89 2.96 20.82
N VAL A 76 -1.95 2.79 20.04
CA VAL A 76 -2.84 3.88 19.60
C VAL A 76 -4.27 3.44 19.81
N GLU A 77 -5.13 4.36 20.24
CA GLU A 77 -6.57 4.13 20.31
C GLU A 77 -7.13 4.12 18.88
N ILE A 78 -7.98 3.14 18.58
CA ILE A 78 -8.63 2.98 17.28
C ILE A 78 -10.11 2.64 17.49
N GLU A 79 -10.93 2.99 16.51
CA GLU A 79 -12.31 2.54 16.41
C GLU A 79 -12.36 1.20 15.65
N VAL A 80 -13.14 0.25 16.16
CA VAL A 80 -13.35 -1.08 15.56
C VAL A 80 -14.84 -1.40 15.49
N PHE A 81 -15.23 -2.29 14.59
CA PHE A 81 -16.58 -2.86 14.58
C PHE A 81 -16.72 -3.89 15.72
N ASP A 82 -17.94 -4.03 16.27
CA ASP A 82 -18.30 -5.08 17.24
C ASP A 82 -18.42 -6.46 16.58
#